data_AF-A0A512MHW3-F1
#
_entry.id   AF-A0A512MHW3-F1
#
_cell.length_a   1.000
_cell.length_b   1.000
_cell.length_c   1.000
_cell.angle_alpha   90.00
_cell.angle_beta   90.00
_cell.angle_gamma   90.00
#
_symmetry.space_group_name_H-M   'P 1'
#
loop_
_entity.id
_entity.type
_entity.pdbx_description
1 polymer ?
#
loop_
_entity_poly.entity_id
_entity_poly.type
_entity_poly.pdbx_seq_one_letter_code
_entity_poly.pdbx_strand_id
1 'polypeptide(L)'
;MNAYLRTLFLLALSFAHGISLGDGVDWPGYQGPRGNSTTPEADWRKEWPADGPPVLWRAQVGMGLTSFAVAGNLAYTAGNNGEDQDTIFCFDLTTGKTLWKYDLHTPTKSHAMPTSLPEL
;
A
#
# COMPACT_ATOMS: atom_id res chain seq x y z
N MET A 1 17.71 39.38 22.35
CA MET A 1 17.45 38.08 23.02
C MET A 1 16.06 37.48 22.69
N ASN A 2 15.30 37.97 21.68
CA ASN A 2 13.90 37.53 21.45
C ASN A 2 13.60 37.05 20.02
N ALA A 3 14.60 36.96 19.13
CA ALA A 3 14.41 36.51 17.74
C ALA A 3 14.54 34.98 17.58
N TYR A 4 15.42 34.35 18.36
CA TYR A 4 15.69 32.90 18.30
C TYR A 4 14.51 32.05 18.83
N LEU A 5 13.71 32.60 19.74
CA LEU A 5 12.56 31.91 20.32
C LEU A 5 11.37 31.81 19.36
N ARG A 6 11.29 32.70 18.35
CA ARG A 6 10.23 32.68 17.32
C ARG A 6 10.55 31.70 16.20
N THR A 7 11.82 31.54 15.84
CA THR A 7 12.26 30.61 14.77
C THR A 7 12.16 29.15 15.20
N LEU A 8 12.38 28.84 16.48
CA LEU A 8 12.20 27.48 17.01
C LEU A 8 10.73 27.04 17.07
N PHE A 9 9.78 27.97 17.13
CA PHE A 9 8.35 27.65 17.11
C PHE A 9 7.84 27.26 15.71
N LEU A 10 8.47 27.77 14.65
CA LEU A 10 8.10 27.46 13.26
C LEU A 10 8.67 26.12 12.77
N LEU A 11 9.81 25.67 13.32
CA LEU A 11 10.37 24.34 13.01
C LEU A 11 9.65 23.18 13.72
N ALA A 12 9.02 23.45 14.87
CA ALA A 12 8.23 22.44 15.60
C ALA A 12 6.84 22.21 14.98
N LEU A 13 6.27 23.20 14.26
CA LEU A 13 4.94 23.07 13.65
C LEU A 13 4.92 22.22 12.37
N SER A 14 6.06 22.08 11.68
CA SER A 14 6.19 21.27 10.46
C SER A 14 6.32 19.76 10.72
N PHE A 15 6.50 19.33 11.97
CA PHE A 15 6.53 17.91 12.33
C PHE A 15 5.14 17.35 12.66
N ALA A 16 4.09 18.17 12.63
CA ALA A 16 2.70 17.73 12.66
C ALA A 16 2.21 17.45 11.23
N HIS A 17 2.91 16.59 10.49
CA HIS A 17 2.26 15.93 9.36
C HIS A 17 1.24 14.98 10.00
N GLY A 18 -0.03 15.40 9.97
CA GLY A 18 -1.13 14.70 10.59
C GLY A 18 -1.09 13.22 10.20
N ILE A 19 -1.01 12.36 11.21
CA ILE A 19 -1.36 10.96 11.05
C ILE A 19 -2.87 10.98 10.76
N SER A 20 -3.23 10.95 9.49
CA SER A 20 -4.60 10.65 9.08
C SER A 20 -4.85 9.21 9.48
N LEU A 21 -5.40 9.01 10.68
CA LEU A 21 -6.05 7.76 11.03
C LEU A 21 -7.26 7.69 10.10
N GLY A 22 -7.15 6.95 9.00
CA GLY A 22 -8.33 6.62 8.21
C GLY A 22 -9.30 5.87 9.11
N ASP A 23 -10.59 6.20 9.04
CA ASP A 23 -11.65 5.55 9.83
C ASP A 23 -11.90 4.07 9.42
N GLY A 24 -11.03 3.50 8.57
CA GLY A 24 -11.09 2.13 8.09
C GLY A 24 -10.37 1.15 9.01
N VAL A 25 -10.67 -0.13 8.84
CA VAL A 25 -10.02 -1.21 9.59
C VAL A 25 -8.83 -1.75 8.80
N ASP A 26 -7.67 -1.79 9.45
CA ASP A 26 -6.45 -2.36 8.89
C ASP A 26 -6.67 -3.80 8.40
N TRP A 27 -5.97 -4.15 7.31
CA TRP A 27 -5.96 -5.48 6.73
C TRP A 27 -4.54 -6.06 6.74
N PRO A 28 -3.99 -6.41 7.91
CA PRO A 28 -2.55 -6.64 8.07
C PRO A 28 -2.06 -7.98 7.48
N GLY A 29 -2.97 -8.87 7.05
CA GLY A 29 -2.57 -10.20 6.57
C GLY A 29 -3.68 -10.95 5.84
N TYR A 30 -3.35 -12.17 5.41
CA TYR A 30 -4.27 -13.04 4.68
C TYR A 30 -5.56 -13.24 5.48
N GLN A 31 -6.71 -13.08 4.81
CA GLN A 31 -8.04 -13.13 5.41
C GLN A 31 -8.34 -12.03 6.45
N GLY A 32 -7.53 -10.98 6.50
CA GLY A 32 -7.83 -9.75 7.22
C GLY A 32 -7.62 -9.83 8.73
N PRO A 33 -8.10 -8.83 9.48
CA PRO A 33 -7.78 -8.64 10.90
C PRO A 33 -8.26 -9.79 11.80
N ARG A 34 -9.29 -10.53 11.36
CA ARG A 34 -9.84 -11.69 12.07
C ARG A 34 -9.46 -13.04 11.43
N GLY A 35 -8.69 -13.04 10.35
CA GLY A 35 -8.29 -14.25 9.65
C GLY A 35 -9.46 -15.06 9.09
N ASN A 36 -10.58 -14.42 8.77
CA ASN A 36 -11.81 -15.07 8.31
C ASN A 36 -12.45 -14.42 7.09
N SER A 37 -11.72 -13.53 6.40
CA SER A 37 -12.13 -12.84 5.17
C SER A 37 -13.37 -11.97 5.33
N THR A 38 -13.56 -11.39 6.52
CA THR A 38 -14.67 -10.47 6.79
C THR A 38 -14.16 -9.13 7.32
N THR A 39 -14.82 -8.04 6.92
CA THR A 39 -14.59 -6.69 7.43
C THR A 39 -15.78 -6.26 8.31
N PRO A 40 -15.56 -5.52 9.41
CA PRO A 40 -16.65 -4.88 10.16
C PRO A 40 -17.10 -3.55 9.54
N GLU A 41 -16.41 -3.05 8.51
CA GLU A 41 -16.77 -1.81 7.83
C GLU A 41 -18.16 -1.94 7.19
N ALA A 42 -18.90 -0.85 7.22
CA ALA A 42 -20.24 -0.73 6.67
C ALA A 42 -20.30 0.46 5.71
N ASP A 43 -21.49 0.71 5.15
CA ASP A 43 -21.80 1.91 4.37
C ASP A 43 -20.92 2.16 3.12
N TRP A 44 -20.29 1.11 2.57
CA TRP A 44 -19.63 1.21 1.28
C TRP A 44 -20.64 1.38 0.15
N ARG A 45 -20.21 2.06 -0.92
CA ARG A 45 -20.99 2.17 -2.16
C ARG A 45 -21.09 0.80 -2.82
N LYS A 46 -22.31 0.28 -2.92
CA LYS A 46 -22.65 -0.95 -3.65
C LYS A 46 -22.90 -0.71 -5.14
N GLU A 47 -23.15 0.55 -5.50
CA GLU A 47 -23.40 0.98 -6.87
C GLU A 47 -22.25 1.87 -7.33
N TRP A 48 -21.67 1.53 -8.48
CA TRP A 48 -20.58 2.27 -9.11
C TRP A 48 -21.07 2.95 -10.40
N PRO A 49 -20.43 4.05 -10.82
CA PRO A 49 -20.62 4.59 -12.16
C PRO A 49 -20.33 3.55 -13.24
N ALA A 50 -20.84 3.77 -14.46
CA ALA A 50 -20.60 2.87 -15.59
C ALA A 50 -19.10 2.65 -15.87
N ASP A 51 -18.28 3.68 -15.68
CA ASP A 51 -16.83 3.64 -15.86
C ASP A 51 -16.06 3.18 -14.60
N GLY A 52 -16.78 2.79 -13.54
CA GLY A 52 -16.21 2.34 -12.28
C GLY A 52 -15.81 3.47 -11.32
N PRO A 53 -15.25 3.12 -10.14
CA PRO A 53 -14.73 4.10 -9.19
C PRO A 53 -13.44 4.75 -9.73
N PRO A 54 -13.15 6.00 -9.33
CA PRO A 54 -11.91 6.68 -9.73
C PRO A 54 -10.69 5.92 -9.20
N VAL A 55 -9.69 5.73 -10.06
CA VAL A 55 -8.40 5.16 -9.66
C VAL A 55 -7.55 6.26 -9.02
N LEU A 56 -7.25 6.11 -7.73
CA LEU A 56 -6.46 7.10 -6.99
C LEU A 56 -4.98 7.07 -7.40
N TRP A 57 -4.40 5.87 -7.55
CA TRP A 57 -3.03 5.69 -7.99
C TRP A 57 -2.80 4.27 -8.54
N ARG A 58 -1.68 4.09 -9.24
CA ARG A 58 -1.17 2.80 -9.72
C ARG A 58 0.33 2.72 -9.46
N ALA A 59 0.82 1.52 -9.15
CA ALA A 59 2.25 1.24 -8.99
C ALA A 59 2.62 -0.05 -9.76
N GLN A 60 3.81 -0.08 -10.36
CA GLN A 60 4.36 -1.27 -10.99
C GLN A 60 5.21 -2.03 -9.97
N VAL A 61 4.88 -3.30 -9.74
CA VAL A 61 5.60 -4.17 -8.79
C VAL A 61 6.21 -5.40 -9.47
N GLY A 62 6.05 -5.52 -10.79
CA GLY A 62 6.57 -6.65 -11.57
C GLY A 62 5.56 -7.80 -11.63
N MET A 63 6.09 -9.02 -11.69
CA MET A 63 5.31 -10.25 -11.78
C MET A 63 5.01 -10.83 -10.40
N GLY A 64 4.01 -11.70 -10.31
CA GLY A 64 3.76 -12.50 -9.11
C GLY A 64 2.28 -12.60 -8.74
N LEU A 65 1.98 -13.57 -7.89
CA LEU A 65 0.66 -13.79 -7.30
C LEU A 65 0.75 -13.42 -5.82
N THR A 66 0.49 -12.16 -5.52
CA THR A 66 0.54 -11.65 -4.16
C THR A 66 -0.78 -10.98 -3.78
N SER A 67 -0.96 -10.80 -2.48
CA SER A 67 -2.03 -9.96 -1.94
C SER A 67 -1.44 -8.64 -1.44
N PHE A 68 -2.27 -7.85 -0.76
CA PHE A 68 -1.87 -6.64 -0.08
C PHE A 68 -2.08 -6.79 1.42
N ALA A 69 -1.19 -6.20 2.19
CA ALA A 69 -1.40 -5.93 3.60
C ALA A 69 -1.44 -4.42 3.83
N VAL A 70 -2.36 -3.96 4.66
CA VAL A 70 -2.52 -2.54 5.00
C VAL A 70 -2.48 -2.38 6.51
N ALA A 71 -1.65 -1.46 6.98
CA ALA A 71 -1.56 -1.08 8.39
C ALA A 71 -1.39 0.44 8.50
N GLY A 72 -2.38 1.14 9.04
CA GLY A 72 -2.44 2.60 9.01
C GLY A 72 -2.37 3.15 7.58
N ASN A 73 -1.49 4.12 7.32
CA ASN A 73 -1.30 4.71 5.98
C ASN A 73 -0.24 3.99 5.14
N LEU A 74 0.04 2.72 5.43
CA LEU A 74 1.06 1.93 4.74
C LEU A 74 0.43 0.75 4.01
N ALA A 75 0.73 0.63 2.72
CA ALA A 75 0.33 -0.51 1.90
C ALA A 75 1.56 -1.34 1.54
N TYR A 76 1.48 -2.65 1.77
CA TYR A 76 2.55 -3.60 1.50
C TYR A 76 2.13 -4.61 0.46
N THR A 77 3.06 -4.97 -0.40
CA THR A 77 2.89 -6.07 -1.34
C THR A 77 4.24 -6.64 -1.73
N ALA A 78 4.21 -7.71 -2.52
CA ALA A 78 5.41 -8.35 -3.03
C ALA A 78 5.38 -8.37 -4.57
N GLY A 79 6.53 -8.46 -5.20
CA GLY A 79 6.60 -8.67 -6.63
C GLY A 79 7.95 -9.24 -7.01
N ASN A 80 8.04 -9.71 -8.24
CA ASN A 80 9.24 -10.32 -8.79
C ASN A 80 9.60 -9.60 -10.09
N ASN A 81 10.90 -9.43 -10.35
CA ASN A 81 11.36 -8.80 -11.60
C ASN A 81 11.12 -9.64 -12.87
N GLY A 82 10.57 -10.86 -12.74
CA GLY A 82 10.40 -11.84 -13.81
C GLY A 82 11.60 -12.79 -13.97
N GLU A 83 12.68 -12.55 -13.23
CA GLU A 83 13.92 -13.31 -13.28
C GLU A 83 14.14 -14.05 -11.98
N ASP A 84 14.94 -13.52 -11.06
CA ASP A 84 15.34 -14.19 -9.83
C ASP A 84 15.22 -13.32 -8.57
N GLN A 85 14.60 -12.14 -8.68
CA GLN A 85 14.53 -11.17 -7.59
C GLN A 85 13.10 -10.91 -7.13
N ASP A 86 12.75 -11.46 -5.96
CA ASP A 86 11.57 -11.04 -5.21
C ASP A 86 11.85 -9.76 -4.42
N THR A 87 10.88 -8.86 -4.39
CA THR A 87 10.94 -7.55 -3.75
C THR A 87 9.68 -7.34 -2.91
N ILE A 88 9.85 -6.93 -1.66
CA ILE A 88 8.76 -6.41 -0.83
C ILE A 88 8.69 -4.90 -1.03
N PHE A 89 7.51 -4.39 -1.36
CA PHE A 89 7.26 -2.96 -1.52
C PHE A 89 6.44 -2.43 -0.35
N CYS A 90 6.76 -1.20 0.07
CA CYS A 90 5.92 -0.41 0.95
C CYS A 90 5.59 0.92 0.27
N PHE A 91 4.31 1.24 0.24
CA PHE A 91 3.75 2.46 -0.32
C PHE A 91 3.05 3.28 0.75
N ASP A 92 3.06 4.60 0.56
CA ASP A 92 2.09 5.48 1.19
C ASP A 92 0.71 5.18 0.59
N LEU A 93 -0.23 4.75 1.43
CA LEU A 93 -1.55 4.26 1.00
C LEU A 93 -2.37 5.35 0.27
N THR A 94 -2.19 6.61 0.64
CA THR A 94 -2.96 7.73 0.09
C THR A 94 -2.43 8.15 -1.28
N THR A 95 -1.11 8.18 -1.45
CA THR A 95 -0.46 8.74 -2.64
C THR A 95 0.06 7.69 -3.61
N GLY A 96 0.21 6.43 -3.19
CA GLY A 96 0.86 5.38 -3.96
C GLY A 96 2.37 5.53 -4.08
N LYS A 97 2.98 6.50 -3.38
CA LYS A 97 4.42 6.73 -3.42
C LYS A 97 5.16 5.58 -2.74
N THR A 98 6.14 4.99 -3.40
CA THR A 98 7.05 4.02 -2.78
C THR A 98 7.82 4.68 -1.64
N LEU A 99 7.62 4.21 -0.42
CA LEU A 99 8.34 4.66 0.76
C LEU A 99 9.65 3.89 0.92
N TRP A 100 9.61 2.58 0.70
CA TRP A 100 10.80 1.74 0.65
C TRP A 100 10.51 0.44 -0.12
N LYS A 101 11.58 -0.24 -0.50
CA LYS A 101 11.54 -1.61 -1.01
C LYS A 101 12.64 -2.45 -0.38
N TYR A 102 12.42 -3.75 -0.29
CA TYR A 102 13.39 -4.71 0.24
C TYR A 102 13.51 -5.90 -0.69
N ASP A 103 14.69 -6.06 -1.27
CA ASP A 103 15.00 -7.14 -2.21
C ASP A 103 15.39 -8.38 -1.39
N LEU A 104 14.70 -9.50 -1.61
CA LEU A 104 14.98 -10.76 -0.91
C LEU A 104 16.27 -11.39 -1.42
N HIS A 105 17.15 -11.82 -0.53
CA HIS A 105 18.44 -12.42 -0.89
C HIS A 105 18.36 -13.85 -1.43
N THR A 106 17.18 -14.46 -1.41
CA THR A 106 16.98 -15.84 -1.89
C THR A 106 16.49 -15.78 -3.33
N PRO A 107 17.29 -16.21 -4.31
CA PRO A 107 16.89 -16.12 -5.70
C PRO A 107 15.68 -17.02 -5.97
N THR A 108 14.63 -16.45 -6.56
CA THR A 108 13.38 -17.15 -6.85
C THR A 108 12.91 -16.76 -8.23
N LYS A 109 12.73 -17.78 -9.08
CA LYS A 109 12.11 -17.56 -10.38
C LYS A 109 10.61 -17.43 -10.24
N SER A 110 10.06 -16.34 -10.76
CA SER A 110 8.61 -16.22 -10.90
C SER A 110 8.09 -17.40 -11.71
N HIS A 111 7.16 -18.16 -11.13
CA HIS A 111 6.44 -19.16 -11.90
C HIS A 111 5.35 -18.43 -12.69
N ALA A 112 5.48 -18.41 -14.02
CA ALA A 112 4.39 -17.98 -14.88
C ALA A 112 3.25 -18.98 -14.71
N MET A 113 2.24 -18.63 -13.91
CA MET A 113 0.98 -19.34 -14.02
C MET A 113 0.38 -18.99 -15.38
N PRO A 114 -0.09 -19.99 -16.16
CA PRO A 114 -0.89 -19.69 -17.33
C PRO A 114 -2.12 -18.93 -16.86
N THR A 115 -2.14 -17.61 -17.06
CA THR A 115 -3.37 -16.85 -16.93
C THR A 115 -4.30 -17.40 -18.00
N SER A 116 -5.44 -17.95 -17.60
CA SER A 116 -6.49 -18.39 -18.52
C SER A 116 -7.10 -17.22 -19.32
N LEU A 117 -6.59 -16.00 -19.10
CA LEU A 117 -6.95 -14.80 -19.83
C LEU A 117 -5.86 -14.50 -20.85
N PRO A 118 -6.16 -14.55 -22.16
CA PRO A 118 -5.29 -13.94 -23.16
C PRO A 118 -5.20 -12.43 -22.88
N GLU A 119 -4.02 -11.88 -23.17
CA GLU A 119 -3.59 -10.50 -22.97
C GLU A 119 -4.72 -9.46 -22.99
N LEU A 120 -4.87 -8.74 -21.87
CA LEU A 120 -5.56 -7.45 -21.80
C LEU A 120 -4.52 -6.33 -21.87
#